data_AF-A0A8J9WMV2-F1
#
_entry.id   AF-A0A8J9WMV2-F1
#
_cell.length_a   1.000
_cell.length_b   1.000
_cell.length_c   1.000
_cell.angle_alpha   90.00
_cell.angle_beta   90.00
_cell.angle_gamma   90.00
#
_symmetry.space_group_name_H-M   'P 1'
#
loop_
_entity.id
_entity.type
_entity.pdbx_description
1 polymer ?
#
loop_
_entity_poly.entity_id
_entity_poly.type
_entity_poly.pdbx_seq_one_letter_code
_entity_poly.pdbx_strand_id
1 'polypeptide(L)'
;MKLCIVVLVAFVGTALAATDSEPITAKSVQANGVKAYVYNPLLLGTNGTVKSDGGSTQKRMVAQWPQLAGQGISQTAFTLEPCALRPAHVHPRATGLLYLISGAKFMVGFVTEDGVPVNNEISTGASALFPVGLVHYQQNLDCYDATYTISYNSEDPGTQVTYTALQGLPNSAAAATLGVTESSYAALKAATNKGTFIKSSDPDCVARCQLRPFNSTAIVSAASIPTSG
;
A
#
# COMPACT_ATOMS: atom_id res chain seq x y z
N MET A 1 46.28 -48.61 12.11
CA MET A 1 44.80 -48.61 12.07
C MET A 1 44.30 -47.27 12.60
N LYS A 2 43.86 -46.36 11.73
CA LYS A 2 43.18 -45.11 12.12
C LYS A 2 41.72 -45.25 11.67
N LEU A 3 40.82 -45.26 12.64
CA LEU A 3 39.39 -45.41 12.44
C LEU A 3 38.82 -44.04 12.03
N CYS A 4 38.47 -43.87 10.76
CA CYS A 4 37.74 -42.69 10.29
C CYS A 4 36.26 -42.87 10.61
N ILE A 5 35.76 -42.15 11.62
CA ILE A 5 34.33 -42.03 11.91
C ILE A 5 33.74 -41.08 10.87
N VAL A 6 32.97 -41.62 9.94
CA VAL A 6 32.13 -40.83 9.02
C VAL A 6 30.88 -40.42 9.80
N VAL A 7 30.82 -39.15 10.21
CA VAL A 7 29.61 -38.57 10.81
C VAL A 7 28.63 -38.29 9.68
N LEU A 8 27.61 -39.12 9.56
CA LEU A 8 26.50 -38.92 8.63
C LEU A 8 25.60 -37.82 9.21
N VAL A 9 25.74 -36.59 8.72
CA VAL A 9 24.84 -35.49 9.09
C VAL A 9 23.55 -35.65 8.29
N ALA A 10 22.50 -36.17 8.92
CA ALA A 10 21.16 -36.20 8.35
C ALA A 10 20.62 -34.76 8.24
N PHE A 11 20.53 -34.24 7.03
CA PHE A 11 19.75 -33.05 6.72
C PHE A 11 18.27 -33.40 6.86
N VAL A 12 17.66 -33.05 8.01
CA VAL A 12 16.21 -33.01 8.12
C VAL A 12 15.75 -31.75 7.40
N GLY A 13 15.47 -31.88 6.11
CA GLY A 13 14.79 -30.83 5.36
C GLY A 13 13.38 -30.65 5.93
N THR A 14 13.15 -29.64 6.75
CA THR A 14 11.79 -29.16 6.99
C THR A 14 11.33 -28.48 5.71
N ALA A 15 10.61 -29.23 4.88
CA ALA A 15 9.76 -28.64 3.86
C ALA A 15 8.78 -27.70 4.58
N LEU A 16 8.98 -26.38 4.41
CA LEU A 16 7.92 -25.41 4.66
C LEU A 16 6.85 -25.70 3.60
N ALA A 17 5.93 -26.61 3.90
CA ALA A 17 4.70 -26.70 3.15
C ALA A 17 4.02 -25.32 3.30
N ALA A 18 3.73 -24.67 2.17
CA ALA A 18 2.69 -23.66 2.16
C ALA A 18 1.49 -24.31 2.85
N THR A 19 1.04 -23.73 3.96
CA THR A 19 -0.15 -24.23 4.64
C THR A 19 -1.29 -23.89 3.70
N ASP A 20 -1.64 -24.82 2.81
CA ASP A 20 -2.94 -24.82 2.14
C ASP A 20 -3.95 -24.87 3.27
N SER A 21 -4.44 -23.71 3.63
CA SER A 21 -5.46 -23.51 4.65
C SER A 21 -6.65 -24.38 4.30
N GLU A 22 -6.94 -25.31 5.20
CA GLU A 22 -8.05 -26.26 5.10
C GLU A 22 -9.35 -25.52 4.71
N PRO A 23 -10.14 -26.06 3.77
CA PRO A 23 -11.39 -25.45 3.37
C PRO A 23 -12.33 -25.30 4.59
N ILE A 24 -13.12 -24.23 4.62
CA ILE A 24 -14.12 -24.03 5.68
C ILE A 24 -15.09 -25.21 5.65
N THR A 25 -15.19 -25.93 6.77
CA THR A 25 -16.12 -27.04 6.97
C THR A 25 -17.20 -26.68 7.99
N ALA A 26 -18.31 -27.42 7.98
CA ALA A 26 -19.31 -27.30 9.04
C ALA A 26 -18.70 -27.46 10.45
N LYS A 27 -17.70 -28.34 10.58
CA LYS A 27 -16.96 -28.57 11.82
C LYS A 27 -16.14 -27.33 12.23
N SER A 28 -15.41 -26.70 11.31
CA SER A 28 -14.65 -25.48 11.62
C SER A 28 -15.58 -24.31 11.95
N VAL A 29 -16.72 -24.18 11.26
CA VAL A 29 -17.72 -23.14 11.55
C VAL A 29 -18.31 -23.31 12.95
N GLN A 30 -18.67 -24.54 13.32
CA GLN A 30 -19.20 -24.84 14.66
C GLN A 30 -18.14 -24.62 15.75
N ALA A 31 -16.88 -24.98 15.49
CA ALA A 31 -15.78 -24.79 16.44
C ALA A 31 -15.42 -23.31 16.66
N ASN A 32 -15.41 -22.50 15.60
CA ASN A 32 -15.08 -21.07 15.67
C ASN A 32 -16.26 -20.20 16.11
N GLY A 33 -17.49 -20.69 15.94
CA GLY A 33 -18.72 -19.95 16.20
C GLY A 33 -19.08 -18.98 15.06
N VAL A 34 -20.38 -18.88 14.75
CA VAL A 34 -20.91 -18.11 13.60
C VAL A 34 -20.49 -16.63 13.62
N LYS A 35 -20.34 -16.04 14.81
CA LYS A 35 -19.91 -14.64 14.97
C LYS A 35 -18.49 -14.38 14.48
N ALA A 36 -17.63 -15.39 14.44
CA ALA A 36 -16.26 -15.26 13.93
C ALA A 36 -16.22 -14.97 12.42
N TYR A 37 -17.30 -15.26 11.70
CA TYR A 37 -17.45 -15.01 10.25
C TYR A 37 -18.07 -13.64 9.95
N VAL A 38 -18.17 -12.75 10.94
CA VAL A 38 -18.60 -11.36 10.75
C VAL A 38 -17.51 -10.43 11.26
N TYR A 39 -16.93 -9.63 10.37
CA TYR A 39 -16.01 -8.58 10.77
C TYR A 39 -16.78 -7.39 11.36
N ASN A 40 -16.58 -7.11 12.64
CA ASN A 40 -17.10 -5.92 13.29
C ASN A 40 -15.94 -5.10 13.91
N PRO A 41 -15.60 -3.94 13.36
CA PRO A 41 -14.49 -3.12 13.87
C PRO A 41 -14.72 -2.63 15.31
N LEU A 42 -15.96 -2.53 15.78
CA LEU A 42 -16.25 -2.15 17.16
C LEU A 42 -15.96 -3.27 18.16
N LEU A 43 -16.06 -4.53 17.72
CA LEU A 43 -15.82 -5.71 18.58
C LEU A 43 -14.36 -6.15 18.54
N LEU A 44 -13.66 -5.93 17.42
CA LEU A 44 -12.26 -6.28 17.22
C LEU A 44 -11.29 -5.17 17.66
N GLY A 45 -11.82 -4.03 18.12
CA GLY A 45 -11.05 -2.85 18.48
C GLY A 45 -10.39 -2.18 17.28
N THR A 46 -9.33 -1.39 17.51
CA THR A 46 -8.60 -0.68 16.44
C THR A 46 -7.64 -1.58 15.65
N ASN A 47 -7.71 -2.90 15.82
CA ASN A 47 -6.82 -3.84 15.13
C ASN A 47 -6.95 -3.67 13.60
N GLY A 48 -5.83 -3.36 12.93
CA GLY A 48 -5.80 -3.06 11.50
C GLY A 48 -6.12 -1.62 11.09
N THR A 49 -6.42 -0.74 12.05
CA THR A 49 -6.57 0.70 11.77
C THR A 49 -5.21 1.35 11.59
N VAL A 50 -4.98 1.98 10.45
CA VAL A 50 -3.79 2.82 10.21
C VAL A 50 -4.26 4.24 9.91
N LYS A 51 -3.67 5.22 10.59
CA LYS A 51 -3.96 6.65 10.41
C LYS A 51 -2.65 7.41 10.20
N SER A 52 -2.64 8.33 9.25
CA SER A 52 -1.57 9.31 9.06
C SER A 52 -2.14 10.59 8.45
N ASP A 53 -1.29 11.59 8.22
CA ASP A 53 -1.70 12.88 7.68
C ASP A 53 -2.43 12.71 6.34
N GLY A 54 -3.72 13.06 6.28
CA GLY A 54 -4.50 12.96 5.04
C GLY A 54 -5.38 11.72 4.92
N GLY A 55 -5.43 10.82 5.92
CA GLY A 55 -6.41 9.74 5.86
C GLY A 55 -6.27 8.62 6.88
N SER A 56 -7.13 7.62 6.70
CA SER A 56 -7.11 6.41 7.50
C SER A 56 -7.56 5.18 6.71
N THR A 57 -7.25 4.01 7.23
CA THR A 57 -7.73 2.74 6.70
C THR A 57 -8.05 1.76 7.81
N GLN A 58 -8.97 0.84 7.53
CA GLN A 58 -9.27 -0.33 8.34
C GLN A 58 -9.08 -1.59 7.49
N LYS A 59 -8.01 -2.34 7.79
CA LYS A 59 -7.66 -3.56 7.07
C LYS A 59 -8.45 -4.77 7.57
N ARG A 60 -8.90 -5.59 6.63
CA ARG A 60 -9.57 -6.88 6.82
C ARG A 60 -8.81 -7.93 6.02
N MET A 61 -7.59 -8.23 6.48
CA MET A 61 -6.69 -9.24 5.91
C MET A 61 -6.57 -10.41 6.89
N VAL A 62 -5.97 -11.53 6.48
CA VAL A 62 -5.80 -12.71 7.34
C VAL A 62 -5.17 -12.40 8.71
N ALA A 63 -4.28 -11.40 8.78
CA ALA A 63 -3.66 -10.94 10.01
C ALA A 63 -4.63 -10.26 11.00
N GLN A 64 -5.70 -9.62 10.51
CA GLN A 64 -6.73 -8.98 11.33
C GLN A 64 -7.96 -9.87 11.52
N TRP A 65 -8.23 -10.73 10.54
CA TRP A 65 -9.40 -11.58 10.48
C TRP A 65 -9.00 -12.98 10.01
N PRO A 66 -8.57 -13.87 10.93
CA PRO A 66 -8.04 -15.19 10.61
C PRO A 66 -9.01 -16.09 9.84
N GLN A 67 -10.32 -15.83 9.90
CA GLN A 67 -11.33 -16.56 9.13
C GLN A 67 -11.24 -16.33 7.61
N LEU A 68 -10.41 -15.37 7.16
CA LEU A 68 -10.06 -15.21 5.76
C LEU A 68 -9.04 -16.24 5.25
N ALA A 69 -8.37 -16.99 6.14
CA ALA A 69 -7.42 -18.02 5.75
C ALA A 69 -8.09 -19.05 4.81
N GLY A 70 -7.49 -19.26 3.65
CA GLY A 70 -7.96 -20.17 2.60
C GLY A 70 -9.13 -19.68 1.80
N GLN A 71 -9.55 -18.43 1.99
CA GLN A 71 -10.64 -17.84 1.23
C GLN A 71 -10.12 -17.10 -0.01
N GLY A 72 -8.82 -16.80 -0.06
CA GLY A 72 -8.22 -16.10 -1.20
C GLY A 72 -8.78 -14.70 -1.41
N ILE A 73 -9.36 -14.09 -0.37
CA ILE A 73 -9.94 -12.75 -0.43
C ILE A 73 -9.62 -11.94 0.82
N SER A 74 -9.52 -10.62 0.64
CA SER A 74 -9.45 -9.66 1.74
C SER A 74 -10.11 -8.36 1.33
N GLN A 75 -10.30 -7.47 2.28
CA GLN A 75 -10.86 -6.16 2.02
C GLN A 75 -10.19 -5.10 2.87
N THR A 76 -10.22 -3.85 2.41
CA THR A 76 -9.78 -2.72 3.20
C THR A 76 -10.74 -1.55 2.97
N ALA A 77 -11.17 -0.90 4.06
CA ALA A 77 -11.91 0.35 4.00
C ALA A 77 -10.96 1.53 4.17
N PHE A 78 -11.28 2.65 3.54
CA PHE A 78 -10.42 3.83 3.48
C PHE A 78 -11.22 5.12 3.62
N THR A 79 -10.57 6.10 4.23
CA THR A 79 -10.95 7.51 4.18
C THR A 79 -9.73 8.31 3.72
N LEU A 80 -9.89 9.10 2.66
CA LEU A 80 -8.92 10.12 2.25
C LEU A 80 -9.50 11.50 2.55
N GLU A 81 -8.79 12.28 3.36
CA GLU A 81 -9.17 13.66 3.70
C GLU A 81 -9.13 14.57 2.47
N PRO A 82 -9.62 15.83 2.55
CA PRO A 82 -9.58 16.76 1.44
C PRO A 82 -8.15 16.99 0.96
N CYS A 83 -7.98 17.05 -0.36
CA CYS A 83 -6.68 17.20 -1.01
C CYS A 83 -5.63 16.24 -0.39
N ALA A 84 -5.90 14.94 -0.40
CA ALA A 84 -4.99 13.92 0.14
C ALA A 84 -4.68 12.84 -0.89
N LEU A 85 -3.53 12.20 -0.72
CA LEU A 85 -2.99 11.18 -1.61
C LEU A 85 -2.72 9.91 -0.82
N ARG A 86 -3.16 8.78 -1.37
CA ARG A 86 -2.57 7.47 -1.09
C ARG A 86 -1.39 7.28 -2.05
N PRO A 87 -0.13 7.35 -1.58
CA PRO A 87 1.04 7.41 -2.45
C PRO A 87 1.16 6.20 -3.38
N ALA A 88 1.95 6.36 -4.44
CA ALA A 88 2.22 5.30 -5.40
C ALA A 88 2.72 4.02 -4.71
N HIS A 89 2.00 2.91 -4.91
CA HIS A 89 2.29 1.62 -4.27
C HIS A 89 1.88 0.45 -5.16
N VAL A 90 2.27 -0.75 -4.77
CA VAL A 90 1.92 -2.01 -5.44
C VAL A 90 1.47 -3.06 -4.43
N HIS A 91 0.57 -3.93 -4.89
CA HIS A 91 0.17 -5.16 -4.23
C HIS A 91 0.85 -6.34 -4.94
N PRO A 92 1.93 -6.92 -4.40
CA PRO A 92 2.68 -7.97 -5.09
C PRO A 92 1.93 -9.30 -5.21
N ARG A 93 0.85 -9.48 -4.43
CA ARG A 93 0.11 -10.75 -4.35
C ARG A 93 -1.36 -10.64 -4.74
N ALA A 94 -1.85 -9.49 -5.17
CA ALA A 94 -3.27 -9.33 -5.47
C ALA A 94 -3.58 -8.25 -6.50
N THR A 95 -4.64 -8.50 -7.26
CA THR A 95 -5.45 -7.48 -7.93
C THR A 95 -6.39 -6.85 -6.90
N GLY A 96 -6.58 -5.53 -6.98
CA GLY A 96 -7.54 -4.79 -6.16
C GLY A 96 -8.72 -4.28 -6.97
N LEU A 97 -9.93 -4.40 -6.43
CA LEU A 97 -11.14 -3.80 -6.98
C LEU A 97 -11.66 -2.74 -6.01
N LEU A 98 -11.56 -1.47 -6.41
CA LEU A 98 -12.06 -0.33 -5.67
C LEU A 98 -13.55 -0.12 -5.92
N TYR A 99 -14.28 0.27 -4.88
CA TYR A 99 -15.61 0.86 -4.97
C TYR A 99 -15.64 2.18 -4.18
N LEU A 100 -15.98 3.26 -4.86
CA LEU A 100 -16.05 4.60 -4.26
C LEU A 100 -17.41 4.81 -3.61
N ILE A 101 -17.44 4.87 -2.27
CA ILE A 101 -18.67 5.02 -1.49
C ILE A 101 -19.12 6.49 -1.47
N SER A 102 -18.18 7.41 -1.30
CA SER A 102 -18.44 8.85 -1.29
C SER A 102 -17.22 9.60 -1.80
N GLY A 103 -17.41 10.49 -2.77
CA GLY A 103 -16.40 11.40 -3.29
C GLY A 103 -16.82 11.99 -4.63
N ALA A 104 -16.56 13.27 -4.86
CA ALA A 104 -16.93 13.92 -6.13
C ALA A 104 -15.79 13.96 -7.16
N LYS A 105 -14.55 14.19 -6.70
CA LYS A 105 -13.35 14.32 -7.54
C LYS A 105 -12.24 13.39 -7.05
N PHE A 106 -12.35 12.12 -7.39
CA PHE A 106 -11.44 11.10 -6.90
C PHE A 106 -10.61 10.54 -8.05
N MET A 107 -9.31 10.83 -8.05
CA MET A 107 -8.40 10.33 -9.07
C MET A 107 -7.91 8.94 -8.69
N VAL A 108 -7.92 8.05 -9.67
CA VAL A 108 -7.34 6.72 -9.59
C VAL A 108 -6.51 6.46 -10.83
N GLY A 109 -5.42 5.73 -10.67
CA GLY A 109 -4.61 5.37 -11.82
C GLY A 109 -3.49 4.41 -11.49
N PHE A 110 -2.92 3.86 -12.55
CA PHE A 110 -1.79 2.94 -12.50
C PHE A 110 -0.88 3.16 -13.70
N VAL A 111 0.34 2.64 -13.62
CA VAL A 111 1.29 2.63 -14.72
C VAL A 111 1.44 1.20 -15.20
N THR A 112 1.34 1.02 -16.51
CA THR A 112 1.57 -0.25 -17.20
C THR A 112 3.07 -0.61 -17.22
N GLU A 113 3.40 -1.85 -17.57
CA GLU A 113 4.77 -2.37 -17.54
C GLU A 113 5.74 -1.66 -18.49
N ASP A 114 5.24 -1.05 -19.57
CA ASP A 114 6.01 -0.24 -20.52
C ASP A 114 6.02 1.26 -20.14
N GLY A 115 5.46 1.62 -18.98
CA GLY A 115 5.50 2.97 -18.44
C GLY A 115 4.34 3.87 -18.89
N VAL A 116 3.33 3.34 -19.59
CA VAL A 116 2.16 4.14 -20.00
C VAL A 116 1.23 4.38 -18.81
N PRO A 117 0.94 5.65 -18.45
CA PRO A 117 0.03 5.96 -17.35
C PRO A 117 -1.44 5.80 -17.77
N VAL A 118 -2.24 5.22 -16.89
CA VAL A 118 -3.69 5.14 -16.98
C VAL A 118 -4.28 5.91 -15.81
N ASN A 119 -4.94 7.03 -16.08
CA ASN A 119 -5.50 7.92 -15.05
C ASN A 119 -6.97 8.20 -15.34
N ASN A 120 -7.81 8.14 -14.31
CA ASN A 120 -9.25 8.40 -14.41
C ASN A 120 -9.72 9.23 -13.21
N GLU A 121 -10.61 10.19 -13.45
CA GLU A 121 -11.43 10.78 -12.41
C GLU A 121 -12.70 9.95 -12.25
N ILE A 122 -12.99 9.54 -11.03
CA ILE A 122 -14.21 8.80 -10.69
C ILE A 122 -14.98 9.53 -9.57
N SER A 123 -16.28 9.24 -9.49
CA SER A 123 -17.19 9.80 -8.49
C SER A 123 -18.00 8.69 -7.82
N THR A 124 -18.73 9.04 -6.76
CA THR A 124 -19.56 8.13 -5.95
C THR A 124 -20.28 7.06 -6.79
N GLY A 125 -20.13 5.81 -6.40
CA GLY A 125 -20.75 4.63 -7.04
C GLY A 125 -19.89 4.00 -8.15
N ALA A 126 -18.81 4.64 -8.58
CA ALA A 126 -17.89 4.07 -9.55
C ALA A 126 -16.93 3.04 -8.93
N SER A 127 -16.45 2.13 -9.76
CA SER A 127 -15.42 1.15 -9.43
C SER A 127 -14.18 1.33 -10.31
N ALA A 128 -13.03 0.95 -9.78
CA ALA A 128 -11.77 0.93 -10.50
C ALA A 128 -10.98 -0.35 -10.21
N LEU A 129 -10.34 -0.90 -11.24
CA LEU A 129 -9.52 -2.11 -11.14
C LEU A 129 -8.05 -1.74 -11.08
N PHE A 130 -7.31 -2.36 -10.17
CA PHE A 130 -5.86 -2.27 -10.05
C PHE A 130 -5.25 -3.66 -10.28
N PRO A 131 -4.75 -3.95 -11.49
CA PRO A 131 -4.11 -5.23 -11.79
C PRO A 131 -2.94 -5.54 -10.85
N VAL A 132 -2.74 -6.82 -10.56
CA VAL A 132 -1.65 -7.29 -9.69
C VAL A 132 -0.29 -6.80 -10.19
N GLY A 133 0.56 -6.37 -9.26
CA GLY A 133 1.93 -5.97 -9.59
C GLY A 133 2.09 -4.59 -10.24
N LEU A 134 1.01 -3.89 -10.61
CA LEU A 134 1.12 -2.55 -11.18
C LEU A 134 1.19 -1.48 -10.09
N VAL A 135 2.11 -0.54 -10.27
CA VAL A 135 2.24 0.64 -9.40
C VAL A 135 1.04 1.56 -9.66
N HIS A 136 0.33 1.91 -8.61
CA HIS A 136 -0.93 2.65 -8.68
C HIS A 136 -1.12 3.61 -7.50
N TYR A 137 -2.09 4.50 -7.61
CA TYR A 137 -2.37 5.53 -6.62
C TYR A 137 -3.87 5.84 -6.51
N GLN A 138 -4.23 6.53 -5.42
CA GLN A 138 -5.55 7.16 -5.27
C GLN A 138 -5.39 8.56 -4.70
N GLN A 139 -6.13 9.53 -5.20
CA GLN A 139 -6.04 10.92 -4.76
C GLN A 139 -7.43 11.53 -4.64
N ASN A 140 -7.72 12.09 -3.47
CA ASN A 140 -8.91 12.91 -3.28
C ASN A 140 -8.58 14.34 -3.65
N LEU A 141 -9.15 14.84 -4.75
CA LEU A 141 -9.04 16.23 -5.18
C LEU A 141 -10.29 17.03 -4.82
N ASP A 142 -11.13 16.55 -3.92
CA ASP A 142 -12.28 17.30 -3.43
C ASP A 142 -12.01 18.00 -2.08
N CYS A 143 -12.90 18.91 -1.70
CA CYS A 143 -12.83 19.65 -0.44
C CYS A 143 -13.47 18.92 0.75
N TYR A 144 -13.98 17.70 0.51
CA TYR A 144 -14.60 16.84 1.51
C TYR A 144 -13.92 15.48 1.52
N ASP A 145 -14.08 14.73 2.62
CA ASP A 145 -13.55 13.38 2.74
C ASP A 145 -14.11 12.46 1.64
N ALA A 146 -13.22 11.67 1.05
CA ALA A 146 -13.59 10.55 0.20
C ALA A 146 -13.54 9.25 1.00
N THR A 147 -14.56 8.40 0.87
CA THR A 147 -14.60 7.07 1.49
C THR A 147 -14.77 5.99 0.43
N TYR A 148 -14.01 4.90 0.55
CA TYR A 148 -14.01 3.82 -0.43
C TYR A 148 -13.58 2.50 0.20
N THR A 149 -13.84 1.40 -0.51
CA THR A 149 -13.29 0.08 -0.19
C THR A 149 -12.45 -0.44 -1.34
N ILE A 150 -11.48 -1.29 -1.04
CA ILE A 150 -10.82 -2.13 -2.03
C ILE A 150 -10.93 -3.58 -1.56
N SER A 151 -11.46 -4.44 -2.42
CA SER A 151 -11.45 -5.89 -2.24
C SER A 151 -10.31 -6.49 -3.04
N TYR A 152 -9.63 -7.48 -2.49
CA TYR A 152 -8.47 -8.12 -3.12
C TYR A 152 -8.73 -9.59 -3.35
N ASN A 153 -8.20 -10.15 -4.43
CA ASN A 153 -8.22 -11.60 -4.70
C ASN A 153 -7.05 -12.34 -4.02
N SER A 154 -6.71 -11.91 -2.80
CA SER A 154 -5.81 -12.61 -1.88
C SER A 154 -6.17 -12.21 -0.45
N GLU A 155 -6.05 -13.13 0.50
CA GLU A 155 -6.21 -12.88 1.93
C GLU A 155 -5.06 -12.08 2.55
N ASP A 156 -3.91 -12.03 1.86
CA ASP A 156 -2.76 -11.17 2.13
C ASP A 156 -2.22 -10.57 0.82
N PRO A 157 -2.72 -9.40 0.39
CA PRO A 157 -2.28 -8.76 -0.85
C PRO A 157 -0.84 -8.23 -0.78
N GLY A 158 -0.30 -8.02 0.43
CA GLY A 158 0.90 -7.22 0.66
C GLY A 158 0.71 -5.75 0.30
N THR A 159 1.63 -4.88 0.69
CA THR A 159 1.67 -3.50 0.20
C THR A 159 3.11 -3.04 0.20
N GLN A 160 3.61 -2.63 -0.96
CA GLN A 160 4.93 -2.04 -1.09
C GLN A 160 4.77 -0.62 -1.63
N VAL A 161 5.10 0.36 -0.80
CA VAL A 161 5.10 1.77 -1.21
C VAL A 161 6.36 2.05 -2.02
N THR A 162 6.21 2.63 -3.20
CA THR A 162 7.25 2.69 -4.23
C THR A 162 8.49 3.46 -3.75
N TYR A 163 8.29 4.63 -3.12
CA TYR A 163 9.43 5.41 -2.61
C TYR A 163 10.15 4.67 -1.47
N THR A 164 9.42 3.98 -0.58
CA THR A 164 10.02 3.22 0.53
C THR A 164 10.84 2.06 -0.01
N ALA A 165 10.35 1.39 -1.06
CA ALA A 165 11.08 0.32 -1.74
C ALA A 165 12.39 0.83 -2.35
N LEU A 166 12.34 1.93 -3.10
CA LEU A 166 13.53 2.57 -3.67
C LEU A 166 14.53 2.98 -2.56
N GLN A 167 14.04 3.49 -1.43
CA GLN A 167 14.86 3.88 -0.28
C GLN A 167 15.45 2.72 0.52
N GLY A 168 14.92 1.51 0.36
CA GLY A 168 15.45 0.29 0.95
C GLY A 168 16.63 -0.30 0.16
N LEU A 169 16.86 0.12 -1.08
CA LEU A 169 18.00 -0.30 -1.88
C LEU A 169 19.30 0.39 -1.41
N PRO A 170 20.49 -0.15 -1.76
CA PRO A 170 21.75 0.55 -1.54
C PRO A 170 21.71 1.96 -2.16
N ASN A 171 22.20 2.97 -1.42
CA ASN A 171 22.16 4.36 -1.86
C ASN A 171 22.79 4.56 -3.24
N SER A 172 23.91 3.89 -3.53
CA SER A 172 24.58 3.94 -4.82
C SER A 172 23.68 3.46 -5.97
N ALA A 173 22.94 2.35 -5.78
CA ALA A 173 22.02 1.81 -6.77
C ALA A 173 20.80 2.73 -6.97
N ALA A 174 20.21 3.22 -5.88
CA ALA A 174 19.05 4.11 -5.97
C ALA A 174 19.41 5.48 -6.57
N ALA A 175 20.56 6.05 -6.21
CA ALA A 175 21.07 7.30 -6.79
C ALA A 175 21.35 7.14 -8.29
N ALA A 176 22.03 6.05 -8.68
CA ALA A 176 22.27 5.72 -10.08
C ALA A 176 20.97 5.51 -10.88
N THR A 177 19.98 4.85 -10.28
CA THR A 177 18.64 4.64 -10.88
C THR A 177 17.95 5.96 -11.22
N LEU A 178 18.09 6.96 -10.35
CA LEU A 178 17.51 8.29 -10.53
C LEU A 178 18.40 9.24 -11.36
N GLY A 179 19.61 8.83 -11.72
CA GLY A 179 20.57 9.69 -12.42
C GLY A 179 21.09 10.85 -11.58
N VAL A 180 21.13 10.72 -10.26
CA VAL A 180 21.59 11.76 -9.32
C VAL A 180 22.80 11.29 -8.50
N THR A 181 23.49 12.23 -7.86
CA THR A 181 24.56 11.88 -6.91
C THR A 181 23.98 11.27 -5.63
N GLU A 182 24.79 10.53 -4.88
CA GLU A 182 24.38 10.00 -3.57
C GLU A 182 24.02 11.13 -2.58
N SER A 183 24.66 12.30 -2.68
CA SER A 183 24.34 13.45 -1.84
C SER A 183 22.95 14.03 -2.17
N SER A 184 22.63 14.21 -3.45
CA SER A 184 21.29 14.64 -3.89
C SER A 184 20.23 13.60 -3.51
N TYR A 185 20.54 12.32 -3.67
CA TYR A 185 19.64 11.24 -3.25
C TYR A 185 19.39 11.24 -1.75
N ALA A 186 20.43 11.43 -0.93
CA ALA A 186 20.31 11.51 0.52
C ALA A 186 19.40 12.68 0.94
N ALA A 187 19.52 13.84 0.28
CA ALA A 187 18.62 14.98 0.51
C ALA A 187 17.17 14.64 0.15
N LEU A 188 16.93 13.98 -1.00
CA LEU A 188 15.60 13.56 -1.43
C LEU A 188 14.97 12.55 -0.47
N LYS A 189 15.77 11.56 -0.02
CA LYS A 189 15.38 10.58 1.00
C LYS A 189 15.01 11.24 2.33
N ALA A 190 15.76 12.25 2.76
CA ALA A 190 15.48 13.00 3.99
C ALA A 190 14.18 13.82 3.90
N ALA A 191 13.86 14.35 2.71
CA ALA A 191 12.67 15.17 2.49
C ALA A 191 11.38 14.38 2.21
N THR A 192 11.47 13.05 2.06
CA THR A 192 10.32 12.23 1.65
C THR A 192 9.28 12.10 2.78
N ASN A 193 8.01 12.33 2.45
CA ASN A 193 6.90 12.09 3.38
C ASN A 193 6.68 10.58 3.56
N LYS A 194 6.72 10.10 4.81
CA LYS A 194 6.69 8.66 5.15
C LYS A 194 5.29 8.12 5.48
N GLY A 195 4.24 8.95 5.36
CA GLY A 195 2.87 8.58 5.70
C GLY A 195 2.26 7.54 4.76
N THR A 196 1.39 6.67 5.29
CA THR A 196 0.54 5.76 4.49
C THR A 196 -0.46 6.54 3.63
N PHE A 197 -0.88 7.68 4.15
CA PHE A 197 -1.58 8.76 3.49
C PHE A 197 -0.75 10.02 3.69
N ILE A 198 -0.78 10.89 2.69
CA ILE A 198 -0.11 12.18 2.75
C ILE A 198 -1.08 13.27 2.29
N LYS A 199 -0.96 14.47 2.86
CA LYS A 199 -1.61 15.65 2.28
C LYS A 199 -1.06 15.87 0.87
N SER A 200 -1.96 16.02 -0.10
CA SER A 200 -1.63 16.32 -1.49
C SER A 200 -0.96 17.69 -1.56
N SER A 201 0.09 17.81 -2.37
CA SER A 201 0.70 19.09 -2.73
C SER A 201 0.06 19.72 -3.97
N ASP A 202 -1.07 19.19 -4.45
CA ASP A 202 -1.82 19.76 -5.58
C ASP A 202 -2.24 21.21 -5.27
N PRO A 203 -1.67 22.21 -5.96
CA PRO A 203 -1.84 23.60 -5.61
C PRO A 203 -3.27 24.10 -5.86
N ASP A 204 -3.94 23.58 -6.90
CA ASP A 204 -5.27 24.00 -7.27
C ASP A 204 -6.32 23.49 -6.27
N CYS A 205 -6.18 22.23 -5.83
CA CYS A 205 -7.01 21.66 -4.78
C CYS A 205 -6.83 22.43 -3.47
N VAL A 206 -5.58 22.61 -3.04
CA VAL A 206 -5.25 23.30 -1.79
C VAL A 206 -5.82 24.73 -1.77
N ALA A 207 -5.65 25.47 -2.87
CA ALA A 207 -6.17 26.82 -3.00
C ALA A 207 -7.71 26.84 -2.99
N ARG A 208 -8.36 25.98 -3.80
CA ARG A 208 -9.82 25.90 -3.89
C ARG A 208 -10.47 25.51 -2.57
N CYS A 209 -9.86 24.58 -1.84
CA CYS A 209 -10.37 24.09 -0.56
C CYS A 209 -9.88 24.89 0.65
N GLN A 210 -9.15 25.99 0.42
CA GLN A 210 -8.63 26.89 1.45
C GLN A 210 -7.82 26.16 2.53
N LEU A 211 -7.08 25.13 2.12
CA LEU A 211 -6.25 24.33 3.02
C LEU A 211 -4.87 24.99 3.19
N ARG A 212 -4.22 24.73 4.32
CA ARG A 212 -2.83 25.16 4.52
C ARG A 212 -1.93 24.44 3.51
N PRO A 213 -1.13 25.18 2.71
CA PRO A 213 -0.26 24.56 1.72
C PRO A 213 0.77 23.64 2.36
N PHE A 214 1.08 22.56 1.65
CA PHE A 214 2.14 21.65 2.01
C PHE A 214 3.47 22.42 2.08
N ASN A 215 4.12 22.44 3.24
CA ASN A 215 5.37 23.18 3.41
C ASN A 215 6.55 22.42 2.78
N SER A 216 6.81 22.67 1.49
CA SER A 216 7.88 22.05 0.70
C SER A 216 9.24 22.76 0.80
N THR A 217 9.38 23.80 1.64
CA THR A 217 10.57 24.68 1.69
C THR A 217 11.90 23.97 1.98
N ALA A 218 11.91 22.70 2.33
CA ALA A 218 13.13 21.90 2.48
C ALA A 218 13.75 21.40 1.15
N ILE A 219 13.03 21.42 0.01
CA ILE A 219 13.46 20.67 -1.19
C ILE A 219 14.12 21.53 -2.28
N VAL A 220 13.73 22.81 -2.42
CA VAL A 220 14.11 23.61 -3.61
C VAL A 220 15.52 24.24 -3.52
N SER A 221 16.16 24.24 -2.34
CA SER A 221 17.49 24.85 -2.16
C SER A 221 18.66 23.97 -2.66
N ALA A 222 18.44 22.67 -2.92
CA ALA A 222 19.50 21.72 -3.22
C ALA A 222 19.72 21.42 -4.71
N ALA A 223 18.98 22.08 -5.62
CA ALA A 223 18.99 21.78 -7.06
C ALA A 223 19.53 22.92 -7.94
N SER A 224 20.45 23.75 -7.44
CA SER A 224 21.31 24.55 -8.32
C SER A 224 22.32 23.63 -9.02
N ILE A 225 21.90 23.09 -10.16
CA ILE A 225 22.80 22.45 -11.13
C ILE A 225 23.83 23.51 -11.55
N PRO A 226 25.14 23.31 -11.35
CA PRO A 226 26.13 24.22 -11.93
C PRO A 226 26.09 24.03 -13.44
N THR A 227 25.67 25.06 -14.18
CA THR A 227 25.95 25.15 -15.61
C THR A 227 27.45 25.34 -15.75
N SER A 228 28.11 24.32 -16.31
CA SER A 228 29.52 24.42 -16.69
C SER A 228 29.63 25.36 -17.90
N GLY A 229 30.28 26.50 -17.67
CA GLY A 229 30.95 27.30 -18.69
C GLY A 229 32.44 27.00 -18.70
#